data_AF-A0A3M1SL89-F1
#
_entry.id   AF-A0A3M1SL89-F1
#
_cell.length_a   1.000
_cell.length_b   1.000
_cell.length_c   1.000
_cell.angle_alpha   90.00
_cell.angle_beta   90.00
_cell.angle_gamma   90.00
#
_symmetry.space_group_name_H-M   'P 1'
#
loop_
_entity.id
_entity.type
_entity.pdbx_description
1 polymer ?
#
loop_
_entity_poly.entity_id
_entity_poly.type
_entity_poly.pdbx_seq_one_letter_code
_entity_poly.pdbx_strand_id
1 'polypeptide(L)'
;MNRSIGMKAELLKVIGHPARIRILEELKKGVKCVSDFEEFLEISQPNISQHLALLRNHGLIDYYMDGRLRCYFLTDPIILDILEVLNREYESELPRPACCPVTKKGKYPGNRRR
;
A
#
# COMPACT_ATOMS: atom_id res chain seq x y z
N MET A 1 8.10 11.22 -13.84
CA MET A 1 9.03 11.64 -12.76
C MET A 1 9.54 10.39 -12.06
N ASN A 2 10.84 10.09 -12.10
CA ASN A 2 11.38 8.87 -11.48
C ASN A 2 11.65 9.11 -9.99
N ARG A 3 10.94 8.40 -9.10
CA ARG A 3 11.18 8.43 -7.65
C ARG A 3 12.54 7.80 -7.33
N SER A 4 13.30 8.38 -6.39
CA SER A 4 14.55 7.78 -5.90
C SER A 4 14.27 6.48 -5.13
N ILE A 5 15.30 5.64 -4.92
CA ILE A 5 15.15 4.38 -4.16
C ILE A 5 14.64 4.65 -2.74
N GLY A 6 15.18 5.65 -2.06
CA GLY A 6 14.74 6.04 -0.72
C GLY A 6 13.28 6.47 -0.69
N MET A 7 12.84 7.27 -1.67
CA MET A 7 11.43 7.69 -1.77
C MET A 7 10.49 6.51 -2.04
N LYS A 8 10.92 5.53 -2.85
CA LYS A 8 10.14 4.30 -3.08
C LYS A 8 9.99 3.49 -1.78
N ALA A 9 11.07 3.31 -1.03
CA ALA A 9 11.04 2.60 0.24
C ALA A 9 10.14 3.29 1.27
N GLU A 10 10.23 4.62 1.36
CA GLU A 10 9.39 5.39 2.28
C GLU A 10 7.92 5.33 1.89
N LEU A 11 7.59 5.43 0.59
CA LEU A 11 6.21 5.23 0.12
C LEU A 11 5.65 3.88 0.58
N LEU A 12 6.39 2.79 0.35
CA LEU A 12 5.97 1.44 0.75
C LEU A 12 5.79 1.33 2.26
N LYS A 13 6.68 1.93 3.06
CA LYS A 13 6.58 2.00 4.52
C LYS A 13 5.35 2.80 4.98
N VAL A 14 5.02 3.87 4.26
CA VAL A 14 3.87 4.73 4.55
C VAL A 14 2.55 4.08 4.17
N ILE A 15 2.49 3.22 3.15
CA ILE A 15 1.24 2.52 2.81
C ILE A 15 1.10 1.19 3.55
N GLY A 16 2.19 0.55 3.98
CA GLY A 16 2.23 -0.78 4.60
C GLY A 16 1.66 -0.86 6.02
N HIS A 17 0.44 -0.38 6.26
CA HIS A 17 -0.32 -0.58 7.50
C HIS A 17 -1.79 -0.84 7.15
N PRO A 18 -2.46 -1.81 7.80
CA PRO A 18 -3.84 -2.20 7.45
C PRO A 18 -4.82 -1.03 7.38
N ALA A 19 -4.85 -0.17 8.40
CA ALA A 19 -5.74 0.99 8.42
C ALA A 19 -5.49 1.99 7.27
N ARG A 20 -4.22 2.18 6.87
CA ARG A 20 -3.87 3.09 5.77
C ARG A 20 -4.27 2.50 4.42
N ILE A 21 -4.06 1.19 4.22
CA ILE A 21 -4.55 0.50 3.03
C ILE A 21 -6.07 0.64 2.93
N ARG A 22 -6.80 0.40 4.03
CA ARG A 22 -8.25 0.54 4.06
C ARG A 22 -8.73 1.97 3.75
N ILE A 23 -8.09 2.99 4.31
CA ILE A 23 -8.37 4.40 3.98
C ILE A 23 -8.18 4.64 2.48
N LEU A 24 -7.06 4.18 1.90
CA LEU A 24 -6.76 4.40 0.49
C LEU A 24 -7.72 3.63 -0.43
N GLU A 25 -8.17 2.43 -0.03
CA GLU A 25 -9.23 1.69 -0.75
C GLU A 25 -10.56 2.42 -0.75
N GLU A 26 -10.98 3.01 0.38
CA GLU A 26 -12.21 3.78 0.44
C GLU A 26 -12.10 5.07 -0.39
N LEU A 27 -10.95 5.74 -0.35
CA LEU A 27 -10.70 6.94 -1.15
C LEU A 27 -10.57 6.66 -2.65
N LYS A 28 -10.19 5.43 -3.03
CA LYS A 28 -10.24 4.98 -4.44
C LYS A 28 -11.68 4.95 -4.97
N LYS A 29 -12.68 4.73 -4.12
CA LYS A 29 -14.11 4.69 -4.51
C LYS A 29 -14.72 6.10 -4.63
N GLY A 30 -14.04 7.12 -4.11
CA GLY A 30 -14.49 8.52 -4.14
C GLY A 30 -14.07 9.28 -2.90
N VAL A 31 -14.41 10.56 -2.86
CA VAL A 31 -14.15 11.45 -1.71
C VAL A 31 -14.85 10.92 -0.46
N LYS A 32 -14.17 10.99 0.70
CA LYS A 32 -14.70 10.57 2.00
C LYS A 32 -14.45 11.63 3.07
N CYS A 33 -15.43 11.92 3.91
CA CYS A 33 -15.28 12.83 5.04
C CYS A 33 -14.87 12.07 6.31
N VAL A 34 -14.33 12.78 7.31
CA VAL A 34 -13.82 12.15 8.56
C VAL A 34 -14.84 11.23 9.22
N SER A 35 -16.12 11.61 9.22
CA SER A 35 -17.22 10.82 9.77
C SER A 35 -17.41 9.48 9.06
N ASP A 36 -17.17 9.42 7.75
CA ASP A 36 -17.33 8.19 6.97
C ASP A 36 -16.29 7.15 7.40
N PHE A 37 -15.08 7.58 7.77
CA PHE A 37 -14.02 6.68 8.18
C PHE A 37 -14.31 5.98 9.51
N GLU A 38 -15.08 6.59 10.41
CA GLU A 38 -15.46 5.96 11.69
C GLU A 38 -16.35 4.73 11.49
N GLU A 39 -17.23 4.78 10.49
CA GLU A 39 -18.18 3.72 10.20
C GLU A 39 -17.47 2.48 9.59
N PHE A 40 -16.42 2.69 8.79
CA PHE A 40 -15.77 1.61 8.03
C PHE A 40 -14.51 1.02 8.67
N LEU A 41 -13.86 1.72 9.60
CA LEU A 41 -12.54 1.31 10.08
C LEU A 41 -12.56 0.52 11.40
N GLU A 42 -13.69 0.40 12.11
CA GLU A 42 -13.75 -0.23 13.46
C GLU A 42 -12.62 0.23 14.42
N ILE A 43 -12.07 1.42 14.19
CA ILE A 43 -10.92 1.99 14.91
C ILE A 43 -11.33 3.35 15.49
N SER A 44 -10.82 3.69 16.67
CA SER A 44 -11.12 4.96 17.34
C SER A 44 -10.61 6.20 16.58
N GLN A 45 -11.36 7.30 16.65
CA GLN A 45 -11.07 8.63 16.07
C GLN A 45 -9.62 9.13 16.23
N PRO A 46 -8.97 9.03 17.42
CA PRO A 46 -7.59 9.49 17.59
C PRO A 46 -6.59 8.79 16.64
N ASN A 47 -6.84 7.53 16.31
CA ASN A 47 -5.97 6.74 15.43
C ASN A 47 -6.18 7.10 13.95
N ILE A 48 -7.40 7.45 13.54
CA ILE A 48 -7.71 7.82 12.15
C ILE A 48 -7.04 9.13 11.77
N SER A 49 -7.12 10.15 12.62
CA SER A 49 -6.49 11.46 12.36
C SER A 49 -4.97 11.36 12.16
N GLN A 50 -4.31 10.48 12.92
CA GLN A 50 -2.87 10.23 12.77
C GLN A 50 -2.54 9.60 11.41
N HIS A 51 -3.32 8.60 10.99
CA HIS A 51 -3.14 7.96 9.68
C HIS A 51 -3.36 8.95 8.53
N LEU A 52 -4.43 9.76 8.59
CA LEU A 52 -4.73 10.78 7.59
C LEU A 52 -3.63 11.85 7.53
N ALA A 53 -3.12 12.30 8.68
CA ALA A 53 -2.02 13.26 8.73
C ALA A 53 -0.75 12.70 8.08
N LEU A 54 -0.41 11.45 8.35
CA LEU A 54 0.77 10.81 7.78
C LEU A 54 0.64 10.64 6.25
N LEU A 55 -0.50 10.15 5.76
CA LEU A 55 -0.76 10.02 4.32
C LEU A 55 -0.70 11.39 3.62
N ARG A 56 -1.23 12.45 4.25
CA ARG A 56 -1.20 13.82 3.73
C ARG A 56 0.23 14.38 3.69
N ASN A 57 1.01 14.17 4.74
CA ASN A 57 2.39 14.64 4.80
C ASN A 57 3.28 14.02 3.72
N HIS A 58 2.93 12.82 3.24
CA HIS A 58 3.58 12.15 2.11
C HIS A 58 2.94 12.46 0.74
N GLY A 59 1.96 13.36 0.68
CA GLY A 59 1.32 13.81 -0.56
C GLY A 59 0.48 12.73 -1.25
N LEU A 60 0.01 11.74 -0.51
CA LEU A 60 -0.81 10.64 -1.06
C LEU A 60 -2.30 10.98 -1.07
N ILE A 61 -2.70 11.82 -0.13
CA ILE A 61 -4.05 12.35 0.01
C ILE A 61 -3.99 13.84 0.29
N ASP A 62 -5.09 14.53 0.02
CA ASP A 62 -5.35 15.87 0.53
C ASP A 62 -6.83 16.00 0.91
N TYR A 63 -7.25 17.18 1.39
CA TYR A 63 -8.63 17.43 1.78
C TYR A 63 -9.11 18.83 1.41
N TYR A 64 -10.43 18.97 1.33
CA TYR A 64 -11.11 20.26 1.34
C TYR A 64 -12.10 20.32 2.50
N MET A 65 -12.57 21.53 2.82
CA MET A 65 -13.60 21.74 3.83
C MET A 65 -14.98 21.75 3.17
N ASP A 66 -15.87 20.86 3.60
CA ASP A 66 -17.29 20.91 3.27
C ASP A 66 -18.09 21.29 4.53
N GLY A 67 -18.44 22.57 4.63
CA GLY A 67 -18.96 23.15 5.87
C GLY A 67 -17.97 23.00 7.03
N ARG A 68 -18.29 22.14 7.99
CA ARG A 68 -17.43 21.84 9.16
C ARG A 68 -16.65 20.54 9.02
N LEU A 69 -16.88 19.78 7.96
CA LEU A 69 -16.27 18.47 7.73
C LEU A 69 -15.01 18.61 6.86
N ARG A 70 -14.01 17.78 7.14
CA ARG A 70 -12.86 17.59 6.25
C ARG A 70 -13.13 16.40 5.35
N CYS A 71 -13.08 16.61 4.05
CA CYS A 71 -13.35 15.57 3.04
C CYS A 71 -12.09 15.33 2.21
N TYR A 72 -11.61 14.09 2.26
CA TYR A 72 -10.32 13.64 1.76
C TYR A 72 -10.44 13.00 0.38
N PHE A 73 -9.38 13.10 -0.40
CA PHE A 73 -9.26 12.51 -1.75
C PHE A 73 -7.82 12.09 -2.05
N LEU A 74 -7.64 11.16 -2.99
CA LEU A 74 -6.33 10.71 -3.45
C LEU A 74 -5.66 11.80 -4.31
N THR A 75 -4.36 12.00 -4.12
CA THR A 75 -3.56 12.95 -4.92
C THR A 75 -2.47 12.26 -5.75
N ASP A 76 -1.99 11.10 -5.31
CA ASP A 76 -0.93 10.37 -6.02
C ASP A 76 -1.51 9.18 -6.80
N PRO A 77 -1.48 9.19 -8.15
CA PRO A 77 -2.07 8.14 -8.96
C PRO A 77 -1.39 6.77 -8.77
N ILE A 78 -0.14 6.73 -8.28
CA ILE A 78 0.56 5.45 -8.04
C ILE A 78 -0.19 4.56 -7.05
N ILE A 79 -0.99 5.15 -6.15
CA ILE A 79 -1.78 4.40 -5.18
C ILE A 79 -2.82 3.53 -5.88
N LEU A 80 -3.40 4.01 -6.99
CA LEU A 80 -4.36 3.24 -7.77
C LEU A 80 -3.71 1.98 -8.35
N ASP A 81 -2.53 2.13 -8.94
CA ASP A 81 -1.76 1.02 -9.51
C ASP A 81 -1.34 0.01 -8.44
N ILE A 82 -0.86 0.49 -7.28
CA ILE A 82 -0.44 -0.39 -6.18
C ILE A 82 -1.64 -1.17 -5.64
N LEU A 83 -2.76 -0.51 -5.35
CA LEU A 83 -3.95 -1.18 -4.85
C LEU A 83 -4.53 -2.17 -5.87
N GLU A 84 -4.42 -1.88 -7.17
CA GLU A 84 -4.81 -2.83 -8.21
C GLU A 84 -3.92 -4.07 -8.18
N VAL A 85 -2.59 -3.91 -8.15
CA VAL A 85 -1.64 -5.02 -8.09
C VAL A 85 -1.84 -5.89 -6.86
N LEU A 86 -2.12 -5.29 -5.70
CA LEU A 86 -2.36 -6.02 -4.45
C LEU A 86 -3.65 -6.85 -4.46
N ASN A 87 -4.64 -6.46 -5.27
CA ASN A 87 -5.92 -7.17 -5.40
C ASN A 87 -5.89 -8.24 -6.51
N ARG A 88 -4.79 -8.40 -7.24
CA ARG A 88 -4.67 -9.44 -8.27
C ARG A 88 -4.47 -10.80 -7.62
N GLU A 89 -5.29 -11.76 -8.05
CA GLU A 89 -5.07 -13.17 -7.77
C GLU A 89 -4.09 -13.76 -8.79
N TYR A 90 -3.21 -14.65 -8.33
CA TYR A 90 -2.23 -15.33 -9.18
C TYR A 90 -2.50 -16.84 -9.11
N GLU A 91 -2.85 -17.42 -10.26
CA GLU A 91 -3.23 -18.85 -10.35
C GLU A 91 -2.03 -19.81 -10.33
N SER A 92 -0.83 -19.30 -10.59
CA SER A 92 0.38 -20.12 -10.76
C SER A 92 1.51 -19.67 -9.83
N GLU A 93 2.15 -20.64 -9.18
CA GLU A 93 3.43 -20.42 -8.53
C GLU A 93 4.51 -20.11 -9.58
N LEU A 94 5.36 -19.12 -9.29
CA LEU A 94 6.53 -18.88 -10.13
C LEU A 94 7.43 -20.13 -10.11
N PRO A 95 7.99 -20.53 -11.28
CA PRO A 95 8.86 -21.69 -11.33
C PRO A 95 10.02 -21.49 -10.35
N ARG A 96 10.27 -22.50 -9.52
CA ARG A 96 11.48 -22.52 -8.70
C ARG A 96 12.67 -22.41 -9.65
N PRO A 97 13.67 -21.57 -9.35
CA PRO A 97 14.84 -21.44 -10.22
C PRO A 97 15.44 -22.83 -10.46
N ALA A 98 15.62 -23.18 -11.73
CA ALA A 98 16.31 -24.40 -12.12
C ALA A 98 17.78 -24.26 -11.71
N CYS A 99 18.09 -24.75 -10.51
CA CYS A 99 19.38 -24.68 -9.83
C CYS A 99 19.99 -23.26 -9.66
N CYS A 100 20.92 -23.13 -8.72
CA CYS A 100 21.49 -21.83 -8.35
C CYS A 100 22.48 -21.36 -9.45
N PRO A 101 22.40 -20.11 -9.95
CA PRO A 101 23.31 -19.60 -10.97
C PRO A 101 24.75 -19.36 -10.46
N VAL A 102 25.01 -19.53 -9.17
CA VAL A 102 26.33 -19.36 -8.55
C VAL A 102 27.02 -20.72 -8.33
N THR A 103 27.47 -21.34 -9.42
CA THR A 103 28.52 -22.35 -9.34
C THR A 103 29.85 -21.71 -9.67
N LYS A 104 30.70 -21.48 -8.65
CA LYS A 104 32.14 -21.36 -8.91
C LYS A 104 32.92 -22.66 -8.64
N LYS A 105 32.35 -23.66 -7.94
CA LYS A 105 32.82 -25.07 -7.80
C LYS A 105 32.06 -25.81 -6.66
N GLY A 106 30.81 -26.23 -6.84
CA GLY A 106 30.10 -26.96 -5.77
C GLY A 106 28.97 -27.85 -6.28
N LYS A 107 29.06 -29.16 -6.03
CA LYS A 107 27.94 -30.09 -6.23
C LYS A 107 26.85 -29.76 -5.21
N TYR A 108 25.60 -29.73 -5.67
CA TYR A 108 24.41 -29.53 -4.83
C TYR A 108 24.33 -30.66 -3.77
N PRO A 109 24.32 -30.35 -2.46
CA PRO A 109 24.31 -31.37 -1.41
C PRO A 109 22.91 -31.89 -1.04
N GLY A 110 21.84 -31.37 -1.67
CA GLY A 110 20.47 -31.79 -1.37
C GLY A 110 20.04 -33.04 -2.14
N ASN A 111 19.36 -33.96 -1.46
CA ASN A 111 18.67 -35.08 -2.12
C ASN A 111 17.53 -34.55 -2.99
N ARG A 112 17.57 -34.89 -4.29
CA ARG A 112 16.44 -34.67 -5.20
C ARG A 112 15.25 -35.49 -4.68
N ARG A 113 14.19 -34.85 -4.22
CA ARG A 113 12.94 -35.54 -3.89
C ARG A 113 12.26 -35.94 -5.22
N ARG A 114 11.83 -37.21 -5.32
CA ARG A 114 10.98 -37.73 -6.40
C ARG A 114 9.59 -37.13 -6.29
#